data_AF-A0A6L9KPB1-F1
#
_entry.id   AF-A0A6L9KPB1-F1
#
_cell.length_a   1.000
_cell.length_b   1.000
_cell.length_c   1.000
_cell.angle_alpha   90.00
_cell.angle_beta   90.00
_cell.angle_gamma   90.00
#
_symmetry.space_group_name_H-M   'P 1'
#
loop_
_entity.id
_entity.type
_entity.pdbx_description
1 polymer ?
#
loop_
_entity_poly.entity_id
_entity_poly.type
_entity_poly.pdbx_seq_one_letter_code
_entity_poly.pdbx_strand_id
1 'polypeptide(L)'
;MYRKEVALSRQKEALCRDWSRLHRTKSDAVCPTCMAESPYLRHHWEHAYVTACPKHRIQLVDKCNACGEHLSPMRLYIGLCACGNALDSMPKVSATRAQLWLSTLMTGKGQPSGNLKPISQDVDTDVLVKVIRTLCLHPDPTKPALPRGAALPKTVAEAIEFLAPLDALLADWPTGLRSHVEQRIAAGRRDARTLNTLLGDWYISLRKACQGTTLEPLLQVIINVAAEKSECVLGLDSAKAMAQDATKYVRASDAARAIGVSVSRMHDAMHTGECAHRTRRMGTRGQVYEVSCAEVERIQKRRAEWISDITACELANVTPVVLERMKAAGVIRSDIRWREDIMKGGPVERQSLLDLYTSVDRGAQSAAVAEDATLTWSEFTSRRMGEKRAIESLMKAIASGDVKAVTRARTLGEMYFRMGDVSQHFGTPLLEAGMSIHQLSKATGWKWESISHWMEEGLLACESIQLRGQPCRVVLPHQLLAFRQSYIPLADLARAMNMKASALSLSLRGIELVGAKGLPDGALRGGLLRIADIGRLAVIGAKAGYDLFVPAA
;
A
#
# COMPACT_ATOMS: atom_id res chain seq x y z
N MET A 1 38.61 -32.04 40.42
CA MET A 1 37.60 -31.46 41.34
C MET A 1 37.89 -30.00 41.68
N TYR A 2 39.07 -29.69 42.23
CA TYR A 2 39.48 -28.35 42.67
C TYR A 2 39.24 -27.20 41.66
N ARG A 3 39.56 -27.37 40.37
CA ARG A 3 39.31 -26.34 39.33
C ARG A 3 37.82 -26.07 39.06
N LYS A 4 36.94 -27.07 39.19
CA LYS A 4 35.48 -26.90 39.02
C LYS A 4 34.88 -26.15 40.21
N GLU A 5 35.34 -26.43 41.43
CA GLU A 5 34.89 -25.74 42.65
C GLU A 5 35.35 -24.28 42.67
N VAL A 6 36.60 -23.99 42.29
CA VAL A 6 37.11 -22.62 42.17
C VAL A 6 36.37 -21.82 41.08
N ALA A 7 36.01 -22.46 39.95
CA ALA A 7 35.20 -21.82 38.92
C ALA A 7 33.76 -21.51 39.39
N LEU A 8 33.14 -22.44 40.12
CA LEU A 8 31.82 -22.25 40.74
C LEU A 8 31.81 -21.14 41.80
N SER A 9 32.86 -21.04 42.63
CA SER A 9 32.99 -19.97 43.62
C SER A 9 33.22 -18.61 42.97
N ARG A 10 34.07 -18.52 41.92
CA ARG A 10 34.26 -17.28 41.15
C ARG A 10 32.99 -16.83 40.42
N GLN A 11 32.21 -17.78 39.89
CA GLN A 11 30.93 -17.49 39.25
C GLN A 11 29.88 -17.00 40.26
N LYS A 12 29.86 -17.55 41.48
CA LYS A 12 29.00 -17.07 42.58
C LYS A 12 29.40 -15.68 43.08
N GLU A 13 30.70 -15.40 43.21
CA GLU A 13 31.21 -14.07 43.56
C GLU A 13 30.88 -13.03 42.49
N ALA A 14 30.96 -13.39 41.21
CA ALA A 14 30.53 -12.52 40.11
C ALA A 14 29.03 -12.19 40.21
N LEU A 15 28.18 -13.20 40.43
CA LEU A 15 26.73 -13.01 40.63
C LEU A 15 26.40 -12.12 41.83
N CYS A 16 27.13 -12.22 42.95
CA CYS A 16 26.94 -11.32 44.10
C CYS A 16 27.37 -9.88 43.79
N ARG A 17 28.41 -9.68 42.98
CA ARG A 17 28.84 -8.34 42.53
C ARG A 17 27.82 -7.71 41.59
N ASP A 18 27.15 -8.52 40.77
CA ASP A 18 26.10 -8.07 39.86
C ASP A 18 24.86 -7.55 40.60
N TRP A 19 24.61 -8.02 41.83
CA TRP A 19 23.52 -7.52 42.69
C TRP A 19 23.77 -6.13 43.28
N SER A 20 24.97 -5.55 43.09
CA SER A 20 25.26 -4.16 43.44
C SER A 20 24.82 -3.83 44.89
N ARG A 21 23.96 -2.82 45.07
CA ARG A 21 23.45 -2.34 46.36
C ARG A 21 22.37 -3.23 46.99
N LEU A 22 21.94 -4.30 46.32
CA LEU A 22 20.97 -5.27 46.85
C LEU A 22 21.65 -6.53 47.40
N HIS A 23 22.98 -6.56 47.47
CA HIS A 23 23.69 -7.59 48.20
C HIS A 23 23.71 -7.28 49.71
N ARG A 24 23.23 -8.22 50.52
CA ARG A 24 23.22 -8.15 51.99
C ARG A 24 24.61 -8.44 52.53
N THR A 25 25.32 -7.40 52.92
CA THR A 25 26.70 -7.50 53.46
C THR A 25 26.79 -7.39 54.98
N LYS A 26 25.75 -6.86 55.64
CA LYS A 26 25.80 -6.50 57.07
C LYS A 26 25.31 -7.60 58.00
N SER A 27 24.44 -8.46 57.51
CA SER A 27 23.83 -9.54 58.29
C SER A 27 23.44 -10.70 57.38
N ASP A 28 23.61 -11.91 57.89
CA ASP A 28 23.14 -13.12 57.24
C ASP A 28 21.63 -13.27 57.44
N ALA A 29 20.95 -13.77 56.41
CA ALA A 29 19.57 -14.22 56.50
C ALA A 29 19.54 -15.74 56.35
N VAL A 30 18.81 -16.43 57.22
CA VAL A 30 18.74 -17.89 57.20
C VAL A 30 17.32 -18.41 57.32
N CYS A 31 17.07 -19.59 56.75
CA CYS A 31 15.87 -20.37 57.04
C CYS A 31 16.18 -21.36 58.18
N PRO A 32 15.47 -21.29 59.33
CA PRO A 32 15.71 -22.19 60.47
C PRO A 32 15.61 -23.67 60.10
N THR A 33 14.60 -24.04 59.29
CA THR A 33 14.41 -25.44 58.87
C THR A 33 15.53 -25.92 57.94
N CYS A 34 16.01 -25.06 57.02
CA CYS A 34 17.18 -25.36 56.19
C CYS A 34 18.47 -25.53 57.01
N MET A 35 18.61 -24.80 58.12
CA MET A 35 19.74 -24.92 59.03
C MET A 35 19.71 -26.25 59.78
N ALA A 36 18.52 -26.71 60.19
CA ALA A 36 18.32 -28.02 60.81
C ALA A 36 18.68 -29.19 59.87
N GLU A 37 18.30 -29.06 58.59
CA GLU A 37 18.58 -30.10 57.59
C GLU A 37 20.06 -30.16 57.19
N SER A 38 20.66 -28.99 56.96
CA SER A 38 22.05 -28.89 56.50
C SER A 38 22.61 -27.49 56.78
N PRO A 39 23.59 -27.35 57.71
CA PRO A 39 24.04 -26.06 58.22
C PRO A 39 25.05 -25.37 57.28
N TYR A 40 24.59 -24.94 56.10
CA TYR A 40 25.36 -24.12 55.15
C TYR A 40 24.55 -22.91 54.67
N LEU A 41 25.19 -21.80 54.30
CA LEU A 41 24.49 -20.62 53.78
C LEU A 41 24.15 -20.80 52.29
N ARG A 42 22.92 -20.44 51.92
CA ARG A 42 22.47 -20.48 50.53
C ARG A 42 22.73 -19.12 49.90
N HIS A 43 23.47 -19.11 48.80
CA HIS A 43 23.88 -17.90 48.06
C HIS A 43 22.74 -16.91 47.77
N HIS A 44 21.56 -17.38 47.34
CA HIS A 44 20.42 -16.50 47.05
C HIS A 44 19.85 -15.77 48.28
N TRP A 45 20.13 -16.22 49.51
CA TRP A 45 19.74 -15.49 50.72
C TRP A 45 20.50 -14.18 50.92
N GLU A 46 21.62 -14.00 50.22
CA GLU A 46 22.37 -12.75 50.25
C GLU A 46 21.69 -11.65 49.41
N HIS A 47 20.65 -11.94 48.63
CA HIS A 47 19.93 -10.93 47.86
C HIS A 47 18.83 -10.25 48.69
N ALA A 48 18.82 -8.92 48.76
CA ALA A 48 17.97 -8.10 49.62
C ALA A 48 16.45 -8.31 49.44
N TYR A 49 16.00 -8.74 48.26
CA TYR A 49 14.59 -9.06 47.99
C TYR A 49 14.20 -10.53 48.22
N VAL A 50 15.16 -11.40 48.54
CA VAL A 50 14.86 -12.79 48.93
C VAL A 50 14.51 -12.78 50.41
N THR A 51 13.22 -12.79 50.73
CA THR A 51 12.71 -12.70 52.11
C THR A 51 12.11 -14.00 52.62
N ALA A 52 11.97 -15.01 51.76
CA ALA A 52 11.41 -16.30 52.11
C ALA A 52 12.24 -17.46 51.56
N CYS A 53 12.08 -18.62 52.19
CA CYS A 53 12.61 -19.88 51.71
C CYS A 53 11.56 -20.58 50.82
N PRO A 54 11.79 -20.76 49.51
CA PRO A 54 10.86 -21.47 48.64
C PRO A 54 10.64 -22.93 49.05
N LYS A 55 11.68 -23.58 49.60
CA LYS A 55 11.63 -24.99 50.04
C LYS A 55 10.71 -25.19 51.24
N HIS A 56 10.87 -24.36 52.28
CA HIS A 56 10.16 -24.54 53.56
C HIS A 56 8.96 -23.62 53.75
N ARG A 57 8.74 -22.69 52.81
CA ARG A 57 7.61 -21.74 52.79
C ARG A 57 7.52 -20.84 54.04
N ILE A 58 8.67 -20.54 54.64
CA ILE A 58 8.80 -19.65 55.79
C ILE A 58 9.67 -18.44 55.45
N GLN A 59 9.47 -17.34 56.18
CA GLN A 59 10.30 -16.14 56.09
C GLN A 59 11.72 -16.44 56.54
N LEU A 60 12.70 -15.78 55.92
CA LEU A 60 14.08 -15.79 56.40
C LEU A 60 14.18 -14.97 57.69
N VAL A 61 15.14 -15.33 58.53
CA VAL A 61 15.42 -14.66 59.80
C VAL A 61 16.85 -14.15 59.77
N ASP A 62 17.03 -12.87 60.10
CA ASP A 62 18.32 -12.18 60.18
C ASP A 62 18.61 -11.59 61.57
N LYS A 63 17.70 -11.82 62.54
CA LYS A 63 17.78 -11.35 63.92
C LYS A 63 17.58 -12.52 64.88
N CYS A 64 18.51 -12.72 65.80
CA CYS A 64 18.45 -13.78 66.79
C CYS A 64 17.33 -13.49 67.81
N ASN A 65 16.48 -14.47 68.10
CA ASN A 65 15.41 -14.35 69.10
C ASN A 65 15.91 -14.40 70.55
N ALA A 66 17.13 -14.90 70.80
CA ALA A 66 17.70 -14.99 72.14
C ALA A 66 18.44 -13.70 72.56
N CYS A 67 19.37 -13.21 71.73
CA CYS A 67 20.14 -12.00 72.05
C CYS A 67 19.60 -10.72 71.41
N GLY A 68 18.66 -10.82 70.45
CA GLY A 68 18.14 -9.66 69.73
C GLY A 68 19.11 -9.06 68.69
N GLU A 69 20.34 -9.56 68.57
CA GLU A 69 21.31 -9.06 67.60
C GLU A 69 21.09 -9.64 66.21
N HIS A 70 21.53 -8.89 65.19
CA HIS A 70 21.56 -9.38 63.81
C HIS A 70 22.59 -10.52 63.64
N LEU A 71 22.30 -11.46 62.74
CA LEU A 71 23.20 -12.58 62.48
C LEU A 71 24.46 -12.07 61.78
N SER A 72 25.58 -12.04 62.52
CA SER A 72 26.87 -11.60 61.98
C SER A 72 27.33 -12.52 60.83
N PRO A 73 27.84 -11.99 59.69
CA PRO A 73 28.47 -12.82 58.67
C PRO A 73 29.76 -13.51 59.14
N MET A 74 30.37 -13.01 60.22
CA MET A 74 31.67 -13.48 60.75
C MET A 74 31.51 -14.48 61.89
N ARG A 75 30.45 -15.29 61.88
CA ARG A 75 30.18 -16.28 62.92
C ARG A 75 31.16 -17.45 62.83
N LEU A 76 31.63 -17.92 63.99
CA LEU A 76 32.52 -19.08 64.11
C LEU A 76 31.87 -20.38 63.61
N TYR A 77 30.56 -20.54 63.84
CA TYR A 77 29.78 -21.70 63.41
C TYR A 77 28.53 -21.26 62.64
N ILE A 78 28.35 -21.77 61.42
CA ILE A 78 27.24 -21.36 60.53
C ILE A 78 25.87 -21.61 61.15
N GLY A 79 25.71 -22.69 61.93
CA GLY A 79 24.47 -23.09 62.57
C GLY A 79 24.18 -22.39 63.91
N LEU A 80 25.09 -21.55 64.41
CA LEU A 80 24.93 -20.85 65.69
C LEU A 80 24.96 -19.33 65.50
N CYS A 81 24.33 -18.61 66.41
CA CYS A 81 24.53 -17.18 66.58
C CYS A 81 25.86 -16.91 67.33
N ALA A 82 26.35 -15.67 67.29
CA ALA A 82 27.51 -15.25 68.08
C ALA A 82 27.29 -15.41 69.60
N CYS A 83 26.04 -15.37 70.07
CA CYS A 83 25.68 -15.64 71.46
C CYS A 83 25.59 -17.15 71.81
N GLY A 84 25.83 -18.04 70.84
CA GLY A 84 25.73 -19.49 71.03
C GLY A 84 24.33 -20.09 70.78
N ASN A 85 23.29 -19.26 70.56
CA ASN A 85 21.96 -19.77 70.26
C ASN A 85 21.90 -20.51 68.92
N ALA A 86 21.19 -21.63 68.87
CA ALA A 86 21.08 -22.45 67.67
C ALA A 86 20.06 -21.87 66.67
N LEU A 87 20.43 -21.78 65.39
CA LEU A 87 19.61 -21.12 64.37
C LEU A 87 18.42 -21.93 63.88
N ASP A 88 18.47 -23.25 64.05
CA ASP A 88 17.38 -24.18 63.75
C ASP A 88 16.17 -24.02 64.69
N SER A 89 16.43 -23.53 65.90
CA SER A 89 15.43 -23.23 66.94
C SER A 89 14.76 -21.86 66.77
N MET A 90 15.18 -21.06 65.77
CA MET A 90 14.61 -19.74 65.54
C MET A 90 13.14 -19.80 65.08
N PRO A 91 12.35 -18.72 65.31
CA PRO A 91 10.94 -18.69 64.95
C PRO A 91 10.68 -18.98 63.47
N LYS A 92 9.64 -19.78 63.20
CA LYS A 92 9.23 -20.22 61.86
C LYS A 92 7.93 -19.51 61.48
N VAL A 93 8.05 -18.34 60.86
CA VAL A 93 6.90 -17.56 60.38
C VAL A 93 6.58 -17.94 58.94
N SER A 94 5.31 -18.24 58.64
CA SER A 94 4.88 -18.59 57.27
C SER A 94 5.08 -17.42 56.31
N ALA A 95 5.61 -17.69 55.13
CA ALA A 95 5.79 -16.70 54.09
C ALA A 95 4.51 -16.50 53.26
N THR A 96 4.28 -15.27 52.81
CA THR A 96 3.17 -14.97 51.91
C THR A 96 3.42 -15.52 50.50
N ARG A 97 2.35 -15.58 49.70
CA ARG A 97 2.42 -16.02 48.31
C ARG A 97 3.35 -15.14 47.47
N ALA A 98 3.33 -13.81 47.65
CA ALA A 98 4.22 -12.91 46.90
C ALA A 98 5.69 -13.05 47.34
N GLN A 99 5.94 -13.22 48.64
CA GLN A 99 7.29 -13.47 49.17
C GLN A 99 7.91 -14.74 48.56
N LEU A 100 7.13 -15.82 48.48
CA LEU A 100 7.58 -17.08 47.88
C LEU A 100 7.80 -16.96 46.37
N TRP A 101 6.88 -16.29 45.67
CA TRP A 101 6.99 -16.05 44.24
C TRP A 101 8.28 -15.29 43.88
N LEU A 102 8.53 -14.15 44.54
CA LEU A 102 9.72 -13.35 44.26
C LEU A 102 10.99 -14.11 44.65
N SER A 103 11.01 -14.73 45.83
CA SER A 103 12.17 -15.50 46.29
C SER A 103 12.49 -16.65 45.34
N THR A 104 11.48 -17.31 44.75
CA THR A 104 11.66 -18.38 43.76
C THR A 104 12.29 -17.84 42.47
N LEU A 105 11.76 -16.73 41.93
CA LEU A 105 12.30 -16.10 40.71
C LEU A 105 13.76 -15.68 40.88
N MET A 106 14.10 -15.12 42.03
CA MET A 106 15.47 -14.70 42.35
C MET A 106 16.46 -15.87 42.52
N THR A 107 15.98 -17.10 42.75
CA THR A 107 16.86 -18.28 42.90
C THR A 107 17.31 -18.89 41.58
N GLY A 108 16.70 -18.53 40.45
CA GLY A 108 17.00 -19.06 39.12
C GLY A 108 16.83 -20.59 38.96
N LYS A 109 16.26 -21.29 39.96
CA LYS A 109 16.07 -22.73 39.98
C LYS A 109 14.67 -23.10 40.45
N GLY A 110 13.77 -23.34 39.51
CA GLY A 110 12.59 -24.17 39.74
C GLY A 110 11.25 -23.46 39.57
N GLN A 111 10.27 -24.27 39.16
CA GLN A 111 8.91 -23.85 38.84
C GLN A 111 8.26 -23.05 39.99
N PRO A 112 7.48 -21.99 39.66
CA PRO A 112 6.73 -21.25 40.66
C PRO A 112 5.84 -22.21 41.45
N SER A 113 6.10 -22.33 42.75
CA SER A 113 5.19 -23.02 43.67
C SER A 113 3.96 -22.13 43.85
N GLY A 114 2.98 -22.31 42.97
CA GLY A 114 1.71 -21.60 42.98
C GLY A 114 1.40 -20.95 41.63
N ASN A 115 0.12 -20.95 41.25
CA ASN A 115 -0.44 -20.43 39.99
C ASN A 115 -0.30 -18.90 39.76
N LEU A 116 0.75 -18.26 40.29
CA LEU A 116 1.05 -16.85 40.13
C LEU A 116 1.83 -16.62 38.82
N LYS A 117 1.12 -16.72 37.70
CA LYS A 117 1.52 -16.08 36.43
C LYS A 117 1.46 -14.55 36.65
N PRO A 118 2.34 -13.71 36.06
CA PRO A 118 2.52 -13.63 34.60
C PRO A 118 3.82 -14.19 34.04
N ILE A 119 4.79 -14.56 34.89
CA ILE A 119 6.18 -14.62 34.47
C ILE A 119 6.65 -16.05 34.16
N SER A 120 7.15 -16.29 32.95
CA SER A 120 7.85 -17.53 32.54
C SER A 120 9.30 -17.58 33.07
N GLN A 121 9.90 -18.77 33.07
CA GLN A 121 11.10 -19.14 33.84
C GLN A 121 12.41 -18.39 33.50
N ASP A 122 12.42 -17.52 32.49
CA ASP A 122 13.61 -16.84 31.98
C ASP A 122 13.48 -15.30 32.07
N VAL A 123 13.56 -14.75 33.28
CA VAL A 123 13.55 -13.30 33.48
C VAL A 123 14.91 -12.81 33.94
N ASP A 124 15.40 -11.79 33.26
CA ASP A 124 16.55 -11.03 33.72
C ASP A 124 16.26 -10.45 35.10
N THR A 125 17.07 -10.86 36.06
CA THR A 125 16.95 -10.47 37.46
C THR A 125 17.03 -8.96 37.65
N ASP A 126 17.86 -8.25 36.88
CA ASP A 126 17.98 -6.79 36.98
C ASP A 126 16.70 -6.09 36.50
N VAL A 127 16.10 -6.60 35.42
CA VAL A 127 14.81 -6.11 34.91
C VAL A 127 13.69 -6.36 35.93
N LEU A 128 13.63 -7.57 36.51
CA LEU A 128 12.65 -7.92 37.54
C LEU A 128 12.77 -6.99 38.75
N VAL A 129 13.98 -6.78 39.26
CA VAL A 129 14.26 -5.87 40.37
C VAL A 129 13.79 -4.45 40.08
N LYS A 130 14.05 -3.92 38.88
CA LYS A 130 13.60 -2.59 38.45
C LYS A 130 12.08 -2.49 38.47
N VAL A 131 11.37 -3.49 37.94
CA VAL A 131 9.90 -3.53 37.91
C VAL A 131 9.33 -3.58 39.33
N ILE A 132 9.82 -4.50 40.17
CA ILE A 132 9.36 -4.64 41.56
C ILE A 132 9.61 -3.36 42.35
N ARG A 133 10.78 -2.75 42.16
CA ARG A 133 11.10 -1.46 42.78
C ARG A 133 10.12 -0.37 42.36
N THR A 134 9.78 -0.26 41.09
CA THR A 134 8.80 0.74 40.62
C THR A 134 7.40 0.46 41.18
N LEU A 135 6.97 -0.80 41.27
CA LEU A 135 5.68 -1.14 41.87
C LEU A 135 5.63 -0.78 43.37
N CYS A 136 6.68 -1.11 44.11
CA CYS A 136 6.71 -0.93 45.57
C CYS A 136 7.06 0.50 46.02
N LEU A 137 7.81 1.27 45.22
CA LEU A 137 8.03 2.71 45.50
C LEU A 137 6.78 3.55 45.27
N HIS A 138 5.83 3.04 44.49
CA HIS A 138 4.55 3.68 44.23
C HIS A 138 3.41 2.71 44.64
N PRO A 139 3.24 2.43 45.95
CA PRO A 139 2.22 1.50 46.40
C PRO A 139 0.83 2.14 46.40
N ASP A 140 0.74 3.45 46.68
CA ASP A 140 -0.49 4.21 46.73
C ASP A 140 -0.56 5.16 45.51
N PRO A 141 -1.65 5.15 44.73
CA PRO A 141 -1.86 6.09 43.62
C PRO A 141 -1.95 7.55 44.02
N THR A 142 -2.39 7.83 45.25
CA THR A 142 -2.74 9.19 45.73
C THR A 142 -1.60 9.88 46.46
N LYS A 143 -0.57 9.13 46.87
CA LYS A 143 0.57 9.64 47.64
C LYS A 143 1.82 9.77 46.78
N PRO A 144 2.74 10.68 47.15
CA PRO A 144 4.05 10.74 46.50
C PRO A 144 4.80 9.42 46.68
N ALA A 145 5.73 9.16 45.76
CA ALA A 145 6.58 7.98 45.80
C ALA A 145 7.39 7.93 47.10
N LEU A 146 7.65 6.71 47.58
CA LEU A 146 8.56 6.50 48.69
C LEU A 146 9.99 6.98 48.32
N PRO A 147 10.81 7.38 49.31
CA PRO A 147 12.20 7.74 49.06
C PRO A 147 12.94 6.60 48.36
N ARG A 148 13.79 6.93 47.38
CA ARG A 148 14.54 5.92 46.58
C ARG A 148 15.38 4.96 47.43
N GLY A 149 15.76 5.37 48.64
CA GLY A 149 16.50 4.56 49.61
C GLY A 149 15.68 3.43 50.24
N ALA A 150 14.35 3.54 50.30
CA ALA A 150 13.47 2.48 50.81
C ALA A 150 13.55 1.19 49.97
N ALA A 151 13.91 1.33 48.68
CA ALA A 151 14.12 0.20 47.79
C ALA A 151 15.42 -0.59 48.04
N LEU A 152 16.24 -0.16 49.00
CA LEU A 152 17.50 -0.80 49.39
C LEU A 152 17.40 -1.23 50.86
N PRO A 153 16.55 -2.23 51.18
CA PRO A 153 16.38 -2.68 52.56
C PRO A 153 17.66 -3.33 53.08
N LYS A 154 18.01 -3.01 54.33
CA LYS A 154 19.20 -3.53 55.02
C LYS A 154 18.90 -4.79 55.81
N THR A 155 17.65 -4.94 56.26
CA THR A 155 17.18 -6.09 57.04
C THR A 155 16.07 -6.85 56.31
N VAL A 156 15.80 -8.08 56.73
CA VAL A 156 14.70 -8.89 56.19
C VAL A 156 13.35 -8.25 56.55
N ALA A 157 13.21 -7.67 57.74
CA ALA A 157 11.99 -6.97 58.15
C ALA A 157 11.71 -5.76 57.26
N GLU A 158 12.70 -4.90 57.00
CA GLU A 158 12.58 -3.76 56.08
C GLU A 158 12.23 -4.22 54.66
N ALA A 159 12.80 -5.34 54.20
CA ALA A 159 12.50 -5.90 52.89
C ALA A 159 11.06 -6.43 52.81
N ILE A 160 10.56 -7.08 53.86
CA ILE A 160 9.17 -7.55 53.95
C ILE A 160 8.20 -6.36 53.90
N GLU A 161 8.47 -5.30 54.67
CA GLU A 161 7.63 -4.10 54.68
C GLU A 161 7.62 -3.41 53.31
N PHE A 162 8.78 -3.23 52.69
CA PHE A 162 8.88 -2.62 51.36
C PHE A 162 8.16 -3.44 50.28
N LEU A 163 8.23 -4.77 50.35
CA LEU A 163 7.65 -5.68 49.36
C LEU A 163 6.18 -6.04 49.63
N ALA A 164 5.62 -5.65 50.79
CA ALA A 164 4.23 -5.92 51.16
C ALA A 164 3.17 -5.51 50.09
N PRO A 165 3.34 -4.41 49.30
CA PRO A 165 2.39 -4.07 48.24
C PRO A 165 2.22 -5.16 47.17
N LEU A 166 3.21 -6.03 46.99
CA LEU A 166 3.14 -7.13 46.02
C LEU A 166 2.06 -8.15 46.38
N ASP A 167 1.74 -8.33 47.67
CA ASP A 167 0.71 -9.27 48.09
C ASP A 167 -0.65 -8.89 47.50
N ALA A 168 -1.03 -7.62 47.53
CA ALA A 168 -2.28 -7.14 46.93
C ALA A 168 -2.24 -7.14 45.40
N LEU A 169 -1.11 -6.74 44.80
CA LEU A 169 -0.95 -6.67 43.34
C LEU A 169 -0.98 -8.05 42.68
N LEU A 170 -0.46 -9.07 43.37
CA LEU A 170 -0.30 -10.42 42.83
C LEU A 170 -1.33 -11.42 43.36
N ALA A 171 -2.13 -11.11 44.38
CA ALA A 171 -3.08 -12.05 45.01
C ALA A 171 -3.93 -12.83 43.98
N ASP A 172 -4.56 -12.09 43.05
CA ASP A 172 -5.41 -12.62 41.98
C ASP A 172 -4.99 -12.02 40.63
N TRP A 173 -3.82 -12.44 40.13
CA TRP A 173 -3.34 -11.95 38.84
C TRP A 173 -4.30 -12.30 37.68
N PRO A 174 -4.61 -11.36 36.74
CA PRO A 174 -4.14 -9.97 36.66
C PRO A 174 -5.05 -8.94 37.35
N THR A 175 -6.12 -9.36 38.02
CA THR A 175 -7.18 -8.50 38.61
C THR A 175 -6.65 -7.50 39.64
N GLY A 176 -5.70 -7.92 40.49
CA GLY A 176 -5.07 -7.02 41.48
C GLY A 176 -4.35 -5.85 40.80
N LEU A 177 -3.54 -6.13 39.79
CA LEU A 177 -2.88 -5.09 38.99
C LEU A 177 -3.89 -4.23 38.23
N ARG A 178 -4.93 -4.84 37.62
CA ARG A 178 -5.98 -4.08 36.92
C ARG A 178 -6.62 -3.05 37.84
N SER A 179 -7.06 -3.48 39.02
CA SER A 179 -7.68 -2.60 40.03
C SER A 179 -6.74 -1.46 40.45
N HIS A 180 -5.44 -1.76 40.61
CA HIS A 180 -4.45 -0.72 40.91
C HIS A 180 -4.30 0.31 39.78
N VAL A 181 -4.26 -0.15 38.52
CA VAL A 181 -4.20 0.75 37.36
C VAL A 181 -5.47 1.60 37.27
N GLU A 182 -6.64 1.03 37.51
CA GLU A 182 -7.92 1.77 37.55
C GLU A 182 -7.89 2.87 38.60
N GLN A 183 -7.44 2.56 39.81
CA GLN A 183 -7.28 3.55 40.88
C GLN A 183 -6.29 4.66 40.49
N ARG A 184 -5.19 4.32 39.79
CA ARG A 184 -4.23 5.31 39.27
C ARG A 184 -4.82 6.19 38.18
N ILE A 185 -5.63 5.64 37.28
CA ILE A 185 -6.34 6.41 36.25
C ILE A 185 -7.34 7.36 36.93
N ALA A 186 -8.08 6.88 37.94
CA ALA A 186 -9.07 7.67 38.67
C ALA A 186 -8.45 8.80 39.50
N ALA A 187 -7.29 8.54 40.13
CA ALA A 187 -6.53 9.54 40.89
C ALA A 187 -5.70 10.48 39.99
N GLY A 188 -5.48 10.08 38.73
CA GLY A 188 -4.71 10.83 37.75
C GLY A 188 -5.36 12.15 37.34
N ARG A 189 -4.58 13.03 36.72
CA ARG A 189 -5.08 14.36 36.33
C ARG A 189 -6.10 14.24 35.19
N ARG A 190 -7.26 14.88 35.33
CA ARG A 190 -8.35 14.84 34.33
C ARG A 190 -8.01 15.57 33.02
N ASP A 191 -7.05 16.48 33.05
CA ASP A 191 -6.52 17.18 31.89
C ASP A 191 -5.42 16.39 31.16
N ALA A 192 -4.96 15.26 31.72
CA ALA A 192 -4.00 14.39 31.06
C ALA A 192 -4.59 13.85 29.74
N ARG A 193 -3.74 13.80 28.72
CA ARG A 193 -4.10 13.36 27.36
C ARG A 193 -3.27 12.19 26.87
N THR A 194 -2.23 11.81 27.61
CA THR A 194 -1.35 10.69 27.31
C THR A 194 -1.12 9.88 28.57
N LEU A 195 -0.82 8.57 28.44
CA LEU A 195 -0.49 7.77 29.62
C LEU A 195 0.74 8.25 30.38
N ASN A 196 1.73 8.82 29.67
CA ASN A 196 2.90 9.43 30.30
C ASN A 196 2.53 10.59 31.23
N THR A 197 1.49 11.37 30.89
CA THR A 197 1.03 12.50 31.72
C THR A 197 0.05 12.06 32.79
N LEU A 198 -0.78 11.04 32.51
CA LEU A 198 -1.78 10.52 33.44
C LEU A 198 -1.15 9.69 34.56
N LEU A 199 -0.28 8.74 34.20
CA LEU A 199 0.33 7.79 35.12
C LEU A 199 1.78 8.17 35.51
N GLY A 200 2.37 9.17 34.84
CA GLY A 200 3.65 9.75 35.20
C GLY A 200 4.83 8.78 35.16
N ASP A 201 5.79 9.03 36.06
CA ASP A 201 7.05 8.26 36.17
C ASP A 201 6.84 6.78 36.42
N TRP A 202 5.72 6.40 37.05
CA TRP A 202 5.36 5.01 37.32
C TRP A 202 5.20 4.23 36.00
N TYR A 203 4.37 4.72 35.08
CA TYR A 203 4.22 4.09 33.77
C TYR A 203 5.47 4.23 32.91
N ILE A 204 6.15 5.38 32.92
CA ILE A 204 7.35 5.59 32.10
C ILE A 204 8.46 4.60 32.49
N SER A 205 8.65 4.38 33.78
CA SER A 205 9.66 3.46 34.31
C SER A 205 9.29 2.00 34.04
N LEU A 206 8.02 1.60 34.24
CA LEU A 206 7.54 0.26 33.90
C LEU A 206 7.64 -0.02 32.40
N ARG A 207 7.26 0.94 31.54
CA ARG A 207 7.37 0.79 30.08
C ARG A 207 8.82 0.56 29.66
N LYS A 208 9.75 1.39 30.15
CA LYS A 208 11.18 1.27 29.82
C LYS A 208 11.79 -0.04 30.31
N ALA A 209 11.33 -0.57 31.45
CA ALA A 209 11.84 -1.82 32.01
C ALA A 209 11.22 -3.06 31.34
N CYS A 210 9.92 -3.05 31.04
CA CYS A 210 9.21 -4.24 30.58
C CYS A 210 9.28 -4.45 29.06
N GLN A 211 9.40 -3.38 28.28
CA GLN A 211 9.32 -3.50 26.82
C GLN A 211 10.51 -4.28 26.23
N GLY A 212 10.20 -5.23 25.33
CA GLY A 212 11.18 -6.13 24.72
C GLY A 212 11.65 -7.25 25.65
N THR A 213 10.97 -7.46 26.78
CA THR A 213 11.34 -8.47 27.79
C THR A 213 10.19 -9.44 28.05
N THR A 214 10.45 -10.50 28.81
CA THR A 214 9.42 -11.46 29.26
C THR A 214 8.34 -10.85 30.18
N LEU A 215 8.51 -9.58 30.60
CA LEU A 215 7.55 -8.84 31.43
C LEU A 215 6.56 -7.99 30.63
N GLU A 216 6.59 -8.03 29.30
CA GLU A 216 5.59 -7.38 28.45
C GLU A 216 4.12 -7.66 28.82
N PRO A 217 3.72 -8.86 29.29
CA PRO A 217 2.34 -9.10 29.73
C PRO A 217 1.88 -8.17 30.84
N LEU A 218 2.78 -7.72 31.73
CA LEU A 218 2.46 -6.74 32.76
C LEU A 218 2.12 -5.38 32.15
N LEU A 219 2.92 -4.95 31.17
CA LEU A 219 2.68 -3.70 30.45
C LEU A 219 1.39 -3.77 29.61
N GLN A 220 1.06 -4.94 29.04
CA GLN A 220 -0.18 -5.13 28.28
C GLN A 220 -1.41 -4.97 29.16
N VAL A 221 -1.39 -5.48 30.40
CA VAL A 221 -2.49 -5.29 31.36
C VAL A 221 -2.73 -3.80 31.62
N ILE A 222 -1.67 -3.01 31.80
CA ILE A 222 -1.78 -1.56 32.02
C ILE A 222 -2.43 -0.88 30.81
N ILE A 223 -2.01 -1.24 29.60
CA ILE A 223 -2.51 -0.66 28.35
C ILE A 223 -3.97 -1.06 28.10
N ASN A 224 -4.36 -2.30 28.39
CA ASN A 224 -5.74 -2.77 28.26
C ASN A 224 -6.68 -1.99 29.19
N VAL A 225 -6.32 -1.83 30.46
CA VAL A 225 -7.12 -1.05 31.41
C VAL A 225 -7.20 0.42 30.98
N ALA A 226 -6.09 0.99 30.50
CA ALA A 226 -6.09 2.33 29.94
C ALA A 226 -7.01 2.48 28.72
N ALA A 227 -7.07 1.49 27.84
CA ALA A 227 -7.95 1.49 26.66
C ALA A 227 -9.44 1.44 27.06
N GLU A 228 -9.77 0.74 28.15
CA GLU A 228 -11.14 0.61 28.66
C GLU A 228 -11.60 1.82 29.49
N LYS A 229 -10.71 2.37 30.33
CA LYS A 229 -11.09 3.30 31.40
C LYS A 229 -10.59 4.73 31.22
N SER A 230 -9.81 5.00 30.17
CA SER A 230 -9.27 6.34 29.92
C SER A 230 -9.62 6.87 28.54
N GLU A 231 -9.77 8.19 28.44
CA GLU A 231 -9.90 8.90 27.15
C GLU A 231 -8.54 9.33 26.57
N CYS A 232 -7.43 8.90 27.18
CA CYS A 232 -6.10 9.27 26.75
C CYS A 232 -5.77 8.70 25.36
N VAL A 233 -4.95 9.42 24.60
CA VAL A 233 -4.35 8.90 23.37
C VAL A 233 -3.30 7.87 23.75
N LEU A 234 -3.45 6.65 23.24
CA LEU A 234 -2.55 5.52 23.50
C LEU A 234 -1.57 5.34 22.32
N GLY A 235 -0.40 4.76 22.59
CA GLY A 235 0.56 4.40 21.54
C GLY A 235 1.30 5.57 20.88
N LEU A 236 1.40 6.73 21.56
CA LEU A 236 2.32 7.81 21.19
C LEU A 236 3.77 7.52 21.57
N ASP A 237 3.99 6.42 22.28
CA ASP A 237 5.28 5.99 22.78
C ASP A 237 5.70 4.67 22.13
N SER A 238 6.74 4.06 22.69
CA SER A 238 7.27 2.80 22.23
C SER A 238 6.29 1.62 22.39
N ALA A 239 5.22 1.73 23.19
CA ALA A 239 4.19 0.71 23.37
C ALA A 239 3.04 0.79 22.34
N LYS A 240 3.32 1.36 21.16
CA LYS A 240 2.37 1.53 20.06
C LYS A 240 1.67 0.24 19.63
N ALA A 241 2.41 -0.86 19.44
CA ALA A 241 1.84 -2.12 18.98
C ALA A 241 0.84 -2.70 20.00
N MET A 242 1.20 -2.64 21.29
CA MET A 242 0.37 -3.07 22.40
C MET A 242 -0.92 -2.24 22.53
N ALA A 243 -0.82 -0.92 22.28
CA ALA A 243 -1.96 -0.02 22.25
C ALA A 243 -2.89 -0.28 21.05
N GLN A 244 -2.34 -0.63 19.88
CA GLN A 244 -3.13 -1.00 18.70
C GLN A 244 -3.91 -2.30 18.96
N ASP A 245 -3.29 -3.29 19.58
CA ASP A 245 -3.94 -4.55 19.97
C ASP A 245 -5.08 -4.31 20.97
N ALA A 246 -4.81 -3.53 22.03
CA ALA A 246 -5.80 -3.22 23.06
C ALA A 246 -6.99 -2.41 22.54
N THR A 247 -6.73 -1.39 21.72
CA THR A 247 -7.80 -0.47 21.26
C THR A 247 -8.49 -0.97 19.99
N LYS A 248 -7.81 -1.74 19.13
CA LYS A 248 -8.20 -2.02 17.74
C LYS A 248 -8.34 -0.77 16.88
N TYR A 249 -7.65 0.31 17.25
CA TYR A 249 -7.54 1.54 16.48
C TYR A 249 -6.09 1.82 16.11
N VAL A 250 -5.90 2.44 14.96
CA VAL A 250 -4.61 2.93 14.46
C VAL A 250 -4.72 4.43 14.18
N ARG A 251 -3.61 5.16 14.32
CA ARG A 251 -3.59 6.59 14.01
C ARG A 251 -3.73 6.82 12.50
N ALA A 252 -4.27 7.98 12.11
CA ALA A 252 -4.44 8.36 10.71
C ALA A 252 -3.17 8.21 9.87
N SER A 253 -1.99 8.56 10.40
CA SER A 253 -0.70 8.39 9.70
C SER A 253 -0.36 6.91 9.43
N ASP A 254 -0.71 6.03 10.37
CA ASP A 254 -0.45 4.59 10.26
C ASP A 254 -1.49 3.93 9.35
N ALA A 255 -2.76 4.34 9.45
CA ALA A 255 -3.80 3.94 8.52
C ALA A 255 -3.46 4.35 7.08
N ALA A 256 -2.99 5.59 6.87
CA ALA A 256 -2.63 6.10 5.55
C ALA A 256 -1.52 5.24 4.91
N ARG A 257 -0.48 4.91 5.70
CA ARG A 257 0.60 4.02 5.29
C ARG A 257 0.12 2.60 4.99
N ALA A 258 -0.76 2.03 5.83
CA ALA A 258 -1.30 0.69 5.61
C ALA A 258 -2.18 0.61 4.35
N ILE A 259 -2.93 1.67 4.05
CA ILE A 259 -3.82 1.76 2.88
C ILE A 259 -3.04 2.12 1.60
N GLY A 260 -1.85 2.72 1.73
CA GLY A 260 -1.04 3.18 0.61
C GLY A 260 -1.47 4.54 0.06
N VAL A 261 -1.91 5.46 0.94
CA VAL A 261 -2.31 6.83 0.59
C VAL A 261 -1.52 7.86 1.39
N SER A 262 -1.53 9.12 0.95
CA SER A 262 -0.92 10.21 1.71
C SER A 262 -1.71 10.52 2.98
N VAL A 263 -1.03 11.06 4.00
CA VAL A 263 -1.68 11.46 5.25
C VAL A 263 -2.70 12.58 5.01
N SER A 264 -2.43 13.49 4.07
CA SER A 264 -3.39 14.53 3.66
C SER A 264 -4.67 13.92 3.11
N ARG A 265 -4.56 12.96 2.17
CA ARG A 265 -5.73 12.32 1.56
C ARG A 265 -6.56 11.56 2.60
N MET A 266 -5.89 10.94 3.58
CA MET A 266 -6.56 10.30 4.71
C MET A 266 -7.37 11.33 5.53
N HIS A 267 -6.80 12.49 5.84
CA HIS A 267 -7.55 13.55 6.53
C HIS A 267 -8.71 14.06 5.69
N ASP A 268 -8.54 14.24 4.38
CA ASP A 268 -9.62 14.63 3.48
C ASP A 268 -10.76 13.59 3.51
N ALA A 269 -10.45 12.29 3.46
CA ALA A 269 -11.43 11.21 3.54
C ALA A 269 -12.19 11.17 4.88
N MET A 270 -11.52 11.55 5.97
CA MET A 270 -12.15 11.69 7.27
C MET A 270 -13.11 12.88 7.30
N HIS A 271 -12.69 14.01 6.73
CA HIS A 271 -13.53 15.22 6.65
C HIS A 271 -14.73 15.06 5.72
N THR A 272 -14.59 14.33 4.61
CA THR A 272 -15.70 14.04 3.67
C THR A 272 -16.61 12.91 4.15
N GLY A 273 -16.25 12.20 5.23
CA GLY A 273 -17.04 11.11 5.79
C GLY A 273 -16.89 9.76 5.06
N GLU A 274 -15.92 9.63 4.16
CA GLU A 274 -15.62 8.38 3.44
C GLU A 274 -14.95 7.32 4.33
N CYS A 275 -14.26 7.77 5.38
CA CYS A 275 -13.52 6.94 6.32
C CYS A 275 -14.09 7.14 7.74
N ALA A 276 -14.60 6.06 8.34
CA ALA A 276 -15.09 6.10 9.71
C ALA A 276 -13.93 6.29 10.69
N HIS A 277 -13.97 7.37 11.46
CA HIS A 277 -12.91 7.72 12.40
C HIS A 277 -13.47 8.18 13.74
N ARG A 278 -12.61 8.18 14.77
CA ARG A 278 -12.85 8.87 16.04
C ARG A 278 -11.76 9.90 16.29
N THR A 279 -12.07 10.92 17.06
CA THR A 279 -11.11 11.96 17.43
C THR A 279 -10.80 11.89 18.92
N ARG A 280 -9.53 12.09 19.26
CA ARG A 280 -9.06 12.25 20.64
C ARG A 280 -8.34 13.59 20.77
N ARG A 281 -8.52 14.28 21.88
CA ARG A 281 -7.85 15.57 22.12
C ARG A 281 -6.40 15.35 22.55
N MET A 282 -5.50 16.15 21.99
CA MET A 282 -4.08 16.20 22.33
C MET A 282 -3.68 17.64 22.67
N GLY A 283 -3.47 17.93 23.96
CA GLY A 283 -3.20 19.28 24.44
C GLY A 283 -4.40 20.23 24.33
N THR A 284 -4.15 21.53 24.23
CA THR A 284 -5.18 22.59 24.21
C THR A 284 -5.82 22.81 22.84
N ARG A 285 -5.12 22.49 21.73
CA ARG A 285 -5.62 22.69 20.35
C ARG A 285 -5.38 21.51 19.39
N GLY A 286 -4.58 20.51 19.76
CA GLY A 286 -4.30 19.37 18.89
C GLY A 286 -5.41 18.32 18.95
N GLN A 287 -5.72 17.70 17.81
CA GLN A 287 -6.58 16.52 17.73
C GLN A 287 -5.82 15.39 17.05
N VAL A 288 -5.98 14.18 17.58
CA VAL A 288 -5.47 12.95 16.97
C VAL A 288 -6.65 12.20 16.39
N TYR A 289 -6.52 11.80 15.13
CA TYR A 289 -7.50 11.01 14.41
C TYR A 289 -7.12 9.55 14.45
N GLU A 290 -8.06 8.71 14.83
CA GLU A 290 -7.90 7.26 14.95
C GLU A 290 -8.93 6.56 14.07
N VAL A 291 -8.48 5.55 13.33
CA VAL A 291 -9.29 4.71 12.43
C VAL A 291 -9.30 3.30 13.01
N SER A 292 -10.46 2.65 12.99
CA SER A 292 -10.54 1.26 13.45
C SER A 292 -9.79 0.33 12.50
N CYS A 293 -9.16 -0.74 13.01
CA CYS A 293 -8.47 -1.71 12.16
C CYS A 293 -9.44 -2.34 11.14
N ALA A 294 -10.69 -2.60 11.54
CA ALA A 294 -11.73 -3.12 10.64
C ALA A 294 -12.05 -2.17 9.48
N GLU A 295 -12.03 -0.85 9.73
CA GLU A 295 -12.24 0.15 8.69
C GLU A 295 -11.05 0.22 7.72
N VAL A 296 -9.83 0.12 8.23
CA VAL A 296 -8.62 0.04 7.40
C VAL A 296 -8.70 -1.19 6.48
N GLU A 297 -9.06 -2.35 7.01
CA GLU A 297 -9.23 -3.58 6.22
C GLU A 297 -10.34 -3.46 5.18
N ARG A 298 -11.46 -2.82 5.53
CA ARG A 298 -12.56 -2.56 4.58
C ARG A 298 -12.09 -1.71 3.40
N ILE A 299 -11.36 -0.63 3.68
CA ILE A 299 -10.82 0.25 2.63
C ILE A 299 -9.79 -0.51 1.77
N GLN A 300 -8.89 -1.29 2.39
CA GLN A 300 -7.92 -2.11 1.64
C GLN A 300 -8.60 -3.11 0.70
N LYS A 301 -9.66 -3.79 1.16
CA LYS A 301 -10.44 -4.71 0.30
C LYS A 301 -11.04 -3.99 -0.90
N ARG A 302 -11.69 -2.85 -0.69
CA ARG A 302 -12.26 -2.04 -1.79
C ARG A 302 -11.18 -1.51 -2.74
N ARG A 303 -10.03 -1.08 -2.20
CA ARG A 303 -8.90 -0.64 -3.03
C ARG A 303 -8.37 -1.76 -3.91
N ALA A 304 -8.35 -2.99 -3.42
CA ALA A 304 -7.91 -4.15 -4.20
C ALA A 304 -8.85 -4.51 -5.36
N GLU A 305 -10.11 -4.06 -5.33
CA GLU A 305 -11.05 -4.20 -6.46
C GLU A 305 -10.65 -3.28 -7.64
N TRP A 306 -9.88 -2.23 -7.39
CA TRP A 306 -9.44 -1.26 -8.39
C TRP A 306 -7.95 -1.42 -8.68
N ILE A 307 -7.64 -1.83 -9.90
CA ILE A 307 -6.29 -2.22 -10.32
C ILE A 307 -5.62 -1.14 -11.18
N SER A 308 -4.30 -1.20 -11.25
CA SER A 308 -3.49 -0.33 -12.11
C SER A 308 -3.67 -0.67 -13.59
N ASP A 309 -3.35 0.27 -14.48
CA ASP A 309 -3.38 0.05 -15.93
C ASP A 309 -2.46 -1.08 -16.38
N ILE A 310 -1.30 -1.23 -15.73
CA ILE A 310 -0.33 -2.29 -16.02
C ILE A 310 -0.96 -3.64 -15.71
N THR A 311 -1.52 -3.79 -14.50
CA THR A 311 -2.19 -5.02 -14.06
C THR A 311 -3.42 -5.33 -14.91
N ALA A 312 -4.17 -4.31 -15.35
CA ALA A 312 -5.32 -4.49 -16.24
C ALA A 312 -4.89 -4.95 -17.64
N CYS A 313 -3.80 -4.41 -18.19
CA CYS A 313 -3.22 -4.85 -19.46
C CYS A 313 -2.76 -6.31 -19.39
N GLU A 314 -2.06 -6.69 -18.32
CA GLU A 314 -1.62 -8.07 -18.09
C GLU A 314 -2.80 -9.04 -17.94
N LEU A 315 -3.82 -8.66 -17.17
CA LEU A 315 -5.01 -9.49 -16.94
C LEU A 315 -5.81 -9.72 -18.22
N ALA A 316 -5.94 -8.71 -19.07
CA ALA A 316 -6.67 -8.81 -20.33
C ALA A 316 -5.80 -9.26 -21.52
N ASN A 317 -4.48 -9.33 -21.37
CA ASN A 317 -3.51 -9.51 -22.46
C ASN A 317 -3.68 -8.48 -23.61
N VAL A 318 -3.79 -7.21 -23.24
CA VAL A 318 -3.97 -6.10 -24.19
C VAL A 318 -2.87 -5.04 -24.05
N THR A 319 -2.63 -4.29 -25.12
CA THR A 319 -1.70 -3.15 -25.06
C THR A 319 -2.34 -1.95 -24.36
N PRO A 320 -1.54 -1.02 -23.77
CA PRO A 320 -2.07 0.18 -23.12
C PRO A 320 -2.97 1.02 -24.03
N VAL A 321 -2.68 1.07 -25.33
CA VAL A 321 -3.49 1.80 -26.32
C VAL A 321 -4.89 1.19 -26.44
N VAL A 322 -5.01 -0.14 -26.43
CA VAL A 322 -6.29 -0.85 -26.47
C VAL A 322 -7.04 -0.67 -25.17
N LEU A 323 -6.36 -0.74 -24.02
CA LEU A 323 -6.98 -0.49 -22.71
C LEU A 323 -7.60 0.93 -22.64
N GLU A 324 -6.89 1.95 -23.11
CA GLU A 324 -7.43 3.32 -23.18
C GLU A 324 -8.68 3.42 -24.08
N ARG A 325 -8.74 2.62 -25.15
CA ARG A 325 -9.94 2.53 -25.99
C ARG A 325 -11.08 1.83 -25.29
N MET A 326 -10.81 0.77 -24.53
CA MET A 326 -11.81 0.09 -23.71
C MET A 326 -12.44 1.04 -22.68
N LYS A 327 -11.61 1.86 -22.02
CA LYS A 327 -12.07 2.92 -21.11
C LYS A 327 -12.91 3.97 -21.84
N ALA A 328 -12.43 4.48 -22.97
CA ALA A 328 -13.13 5.49 -23.77
C ALA A 328 -14.47 4.99 -24.33
N ALA A 329 -14.53 3.71 -24.71
CA ALA A 329 -15.74 3.04 -25.15
C ALA A 329 -16.71 2.77 -24.00
N GLY A 330 -16.28 2.85 -22.73
CA GLY A 330 -17.11 2.55 -21.57
C GLY A 330 -17.49 1.08 -21.44
N VAL A 331 -16.77 0.17 -22.12
CA VAL A 331 -16.99 -1.28 -22.00
C VAL A 331 -16.43 -1.85 -20.70
N ILE A 332 -15.53 -1.09 -20.06
CA ILE A 332 -15.05 -1.35 -18.71
C ILE A 332 -15.27 -0.11 -17.85
N ARG A 333 -15.56 -0.31 -16.56
CA ARG A 333 -15.66 0.76 -15.58
C ARG A 333 -14.27 1.30 -15.26
N SER A 334 -14.10 2.59 -15.50
CA SER A 334 -12.87 3.31 -15.18
C SER A 334 -13.18 4.68 -14.58
N ASP A 335 -12.30 5.16 -13.72
CA ASP A 335 -12.40 6.47 -13.09
C ASP A 335 -11.08 7.26 -13.28
N ILE A 336 -11.18 8.44 -13.89
CA ILE A 336 -10.04 9.34 -14.13
C ILE A 336 -9.62 10.03 -12.82
N ARG A 337 -10.58 10.28 -11.93
CA ARG A 337 -10.41 10.93 -10.63
C ARG A 337 -10.25 9.92 -9.50
N TRP A 338 -9.86 8.68 -9.80
CA TRP A 338 -9.69 7.62 -8.80
C TRP A 338 -8.76 8.00 -7.64
N ARG A 339 -7.77 8.89 -7.87
CA ARG A 339 -6.86 9.40 -6.83
C ARG A 339 -7.57 10.23 -5.76
N GLU A 340 -8.70 10.86 -6.12
CA GLU A 340 -9.56 11.60 -5.23
C GLU A 340 -10.46 10.69 -4.39
N ASP A 341 -10.46 9.37 -4.60
CA ASP A 341 -11.27 8.39 -3.86
C ASP A 341 -10.37 7.42 -3.07
N ILE A 342 -10.47 7.44 -1.74
CA ILE A 342 -9.64 6.60 -0.87
C ILE A 342 -9.92 5.10 -1.10
N MET A 343 -11.07 4.77 -1.66
CA MET A 343 -11.51 3.39 -1.91
C MET A 343 -10.94 2.80 -3.19
N LYS A 344 -10.29 3.60 -4.05
CA LYS A 344 -9.78 3.12 -5.35
C LYS A 344 -8.27 2.98 -5.32
N GLY A 345 -7.78 1.76 -5.55
CA GLY A 345 -6.35 1.43 -5.69
C GLY A 345 -5.75 1.77 -7.06
N GLY A 346 -6.61 1.98 -8.07
CA GLY A 346 -6.23 2.30 -9.42
C GLY A 346 -7.40 2.79 -10.27
N PRO A 347 -7.17 3.09 -11.56
CA PRO A 347 -8.17 3.66 -12.46
C PRO A 347 -9.23 2.67 -12.98
N VAL A 348 -9.01 1.35 -12.91
CA VAL A 348 -9.89 0.34 -13.54
C VAL A 348 -10.47 -0.60 -12.50
N GLU A 349 -11.78 -0.85 -12.56
CA GLU A 349 -12.43 -1.86 -11.71
C GLU A 349 -12.16 -3.27 -12.27
N ARG A 350 -11.51 -4.13 -11.47
CA ARG A 350 -11.13 -5.49 -11.84
C ARG A 350 -12.35 -6.34 -12.23
N GLN A 351 -13.44 -6.22 -11.48
CA GLN A 351 -14.64 -7.02 -11.72
C GLN A 351 -15.26 -6.69 -13.09
N SER A 352 -15.32 -5.41 -13.47
CA SER A 352 -15.84 -5.00 -14.77
C SER A 352 -15.08 -5.61 -15.94
N LEU A 353 -13.77 -5.82 -15.82
CA LEU A 353 -12.96 -6.47 -16.85
C LEU A 353 -13.24 -7.98 -16.95
N LEU A 354 -13.41 -8.65 -15.81
CA LEU A 354 -13.78 -10.06 -15.73
C LEU A 354 -15.21 -10.31 -16.25
N ASP A 355 -16.14 -9.41 -15.94
CA ASP A 355 -17.52 -9.46 -16.43
C ASP A 355 -17.56 -9.33 -17.95
N LEU A 356 -16.76 -8.41 -18.52
CA LEU A 356 -16.62 -8.27 -19.97
C LEU A 356 -16.07 -9.56 -20.60
N TYR A 357 -14.98 -10.10 -20.07
CA TYR A 357 -14.44 -11.39 -20.53
C TYR A 357 -15.48 -12.51 -20.49
N THR A 358 -16.20 -12.63 -19.37
CA THR A 358 -17.23 -13.67 -19.18
C THR A 358 -18.41 -13.50 -20.14
N SER A 359 -18.81 -12.25 -20.42
CA SER A 359 -19.87 -11.95 -21.40
C SER A 359 -19.46 -12.39 -22.81
N VAL A 360 -18.25 -12.04 -23.24
CA VAL A 360 -17.75 -12.38 -24.57
C VAL A 360 -17.50 -13.89 -24.71
N ASP A 361 -16.95 -14.55 -23.68
CA ASP A 361 -16.73 -16.01 -23.68
C ASP A 361 -18.05 -16.79 -23.77
N ARG A 362 -19.09 -16.35 -23.04
CA ARG A 362 -20.42 -16.97 -23.10
C ARG A 362 -21.09 -16.76 -24.46
N GLY A 363 -20.88 -15.61 -25.08
CA GLY A 363 -21.40 -15.27 -26.41
C GLY A 363 -20.63 -15.94 -27.56
N ALA A 364 -19.46 -16.52 -27.30
CA ALA A 364 -18.60 -17.11 -28.32
C ALA A 364 -19.25 -18.35 -28.96
N GLN A 365 -19.37 -18.32 -30.28
CA GLN A 365 -19.90 -19.41 -31.10
C GLN A 365 -18.74 -20.06 -31.85
N SER A 366 -18.44 -21.32 -31.52
CA SER A 366 -17.46 -22.11 -32.27
C SER A 366 -18.06 -22.46 -33.63
N ALA A 367 -17.74 -21.64 -34.63
CA ALA A 367 -18.05 -21.94 -36.01
C ALA A 367 -16.76 -22.41 -36.69
N ALA A 368 -16.87 -23.46 -37.52
CA ALA A 368 -15.76 -23.93 -38.33
C ALA A 368 -15.16 -22.75 -39.11
N VAL A 369 -13.87 -22.51 -38.90
CA VAL A 369 -13.11 -21.43 -39.54
C VAL A 369 -12.99 -21.79 -41.02
N ALA A 370 -13.95 -21.34 -41.83
CA ALA A 370 -13.67 -21.10 -43.24
C ALA A 370 -12.55 -20.06 -43.32
N GLU A 371 -11.80 -20.01 -44.43
CA GLU A 371 -10.60 -19.19 -44.69
C GLU A 371 -10.81 -17.64 -44.60
N ASP A 372 -11.72 -17.18 -43.76
CA ASP A 372 -11.96 -15.77 -43.44
C ASP A 372 -10.84 -15.23 -42.55
N ALA A 373 -10.31 -14.06 -42.91
CA ALA A 373 -9.38 -13.32 -42.07
C ALA A 373 -10.00 -13.09 -40.68
N THR A 374 -9.29 -13.49 -39.62
CA THR A 374 -9.69 -13.25 -38.22
C THR A 374 -8.83 -12.16 -37.60
N LEU A 375 -9.39 -11.42 -36.65
CA LEU A 375 -8.68 -10.41 -35.85
C LEU A 375 -8.82 -10.70 -34.36
N THR A 376 -7.76 -10.42 -33.59
CA THR A 376 -7.83 -10.50 -32.13
C THR A 376 -8.26 -9.17 -31.51
N TRP A 377 -8.83 -9.21 -30.30
CA TRP A 377 -9.16 -8.01 -29.54
C TRP A 377 -7.94 -7.10 -29.31
N SER A 378 -6.77 -7.69 -29.07
CA SER A 378 -5.51 -6.95 -28.87
C SER A 378 -5.03 -6.19 -30.12
N GLU A 379 -5.51 -6.57 -31.31
CA GLU A 379 -5.14 -5.96 -32.58
C GLU A 379 -6.03 -4.76 -32.98
N PHE A 380 -7.06 -4.44 -32.18
CA PHE A 380 -7.95 -3.28 -32.37
C PHE A 380 -7.22 -1.95 -32.12
N THR A 381 -6.35 -1.59 -33.05
CA THR A 381 -5.52 -0.38 -33.01
C THR A 381 -5.82 0.52 -34.20
N SER A 382 -5.68 1.83 -34.02
CA SER A 382 -5.91 2.80 -35.10
C SER A 382 -4.94 2.63 -36.28
N ARG A 383 -3.77 2.01 -36.05
CA ARG A 383 -2.80 1.71 -37.12
C ARG A 383 -3.32 0.67 -38.10
N ARG A 384 -4.15 -0.26 -37.63
CA ARG A 384 -4.66 -1.39 -38.42
C ARG A 384 -6.10 -1.19 -38.90
N MET A 385 -6.90 -0.41 -38.16
CA MET A 385 -8.35 -0.29 -38.41
C MET A 385 -8.86 1.16 -38.59
N GLY A 386 -7.98 2.17 -38.62
CA GLY A 386 -8.40 3.54 -38.93
C GLY A 386 -9.03 4.30 -37.75
N GLU A 387 -10.26 4.80 -37.94
CA GLU A 387 -10.88 5.83 -37.07
C GLU A 387 -11.17 5.32 -35.63
N LYS A 388 -10.74 6.11 -34.63
CA LYS A 388 -10.87 5.77 -33.19
C LYS A 388 -12.33 5.51 -32.76
N ARG A 389 -13.28 6.25 -33.33
CA ARG A 389 -14.71 6.13 -33.00
C ARG A 389 -15.33 4.82 -33.50
N ALA A 390 -14.88 4.33 -34.65
CA ALA A 390 -15.34 3.05 -35.20
C ALA A 390 -14.89 1.88 -34.31
N ILE A 391 -13.63 1.92 -33.84
CA ILE A 391 -13.12 0.93 -32.88
C ILE A 391 -13.90 0.95 -31.57
N GLU A 392 -14.20 2.14 -31.02
CA GLU A 392 -14.99 2.27 -29.81
C GLU A 392 -16.44 1.75 -29.99
N SER A 393 -17.03 1.94 -31.18
CA SER A 393 -18.35 1.38 -31.51
C SER A 393 -18.32 -0.13 -31.64
N LEU A 394 -17.28 -0.69 -32.27
CA LEU A 394 -17.10 -2.13 -32.39
C LEU A 394 -16.95 -2.78 -31.00
N MET A 395 -16.14 -2.20 -30.12
CA MET A 395 -15.97 -2.72 -28.75
C MET A 395 -17.30 -2.74 -27.99
N LYS A 396 -18.15 -1.70 -28.17
CA LYS A 396 -19.50 -1.68 -27.59
C LYS A 396 -20.40 -2.77 -28.16
N ALA A 397 -20.37 -2.98 -29.48
CA ALA A 397 -21.15 -4.02 -30.16
C ALA A 397 -20.73 -5.44 -29.73
N ILE A 398 -19.45 -5.66 -29.45
CA ILE A 398 -18.98 -6.92 -28.89
C ILE A 398 -19.45 -7.08 -27.43
N ALA A 399 -19.38 -6.00 -26.64
CA ALA A 399 -19.83 -6.02 -25.25
C ALA A 399 -21.35 -6.28 -25.09
N SER A 400 -22.17 -5.78 -26.03
CA SER A 400 -23.62 -6.06 -26.10
C SER A 400 -23.95 -7.46 -26.66
N GLY A 401 -22.99 -8.10 -27.33
CA GLY A 401 -23.15 -9.42 -27.95
C GLY A 401 -23.64 -9.40 -29.40
N ASP A 402 -23.67 -8.23 -30.04
CA ASP A 402 -24.04 -8.07 -31.46
C ASP A 402 -22.96 -8.67 -32.37
N VAL A 403 -21.69 -8.57 -31.95
CA VAL A 403 -20.55 -9.23 -32.62
C VAL A 403 -20.00 -10.32 -31.72
N LYS A 404 -19.96 -11.55 -32.23
CA LYS A 404 -19.59 -12.75 -31.45
C LYS A 404 -18.17 -13.20 -31.75
N ALA A 405 -17.49 -13.70 -30.71
CA ALA A 405 -16.19 -14.34 -30.87
C ALA A 405 -16.34 -15.71 -31.54
N VAL A 406 -15.41 -16.02 -32.45
CA VAL A 406 -15.34 -17.28 -33.22
C VAL A 406 -14.60 -18.35 -32.43
N THR A 407 -13.52 -17.95 -31.76
CA THR A 407 -12.64 -18.83 -31.02
C THR A 407 -12.56 -18.36 -29.58
N ARG A 408 -12.82 -19.27 -28.64
CA ARG A 408 -12.63 -19.01 -27.21
C ARG A 408 -11.15 -18.99 -26.86
N ALA A 409 -10.78 -18.07 -25.98
CA ALA A 409 -9.41 -17.93 -25.51
C ALA A 409 -9.37 -17.73 -23.98
N ARG A 410 -8.19 -17.88 -23.40
CA ARG A 410 -7.99 -17.72 -21.95
C ARG A 410 -8.04 -16.26 -21.50
N THR A 411 -7.79 -15.32 -22.41
CA THR A 411 -7.77 -13.89 -22.15
C THR A 411 -8.61 -13.15 -23.18
N LEU A 412 -9.11 -11.97 -22.82
CA LEU A 412 -9.92 -11.14 -23.72
C LEU A 412 -9.12 -10.75 -24.97
N GLY A 413 -7.84 -10.40 -24.81
CA GLY A 413 -6.94 -9.99 -25.89
C GLY A 413 -6.75 -11.02 -26.99
N GLU A 414 -6.89 -12.30 -26.68
CA GLU A 414 -6.71 -13.44 -27.59
C GLU A 414 -8.01 -13.92 -28.23
N MET A 415 -9.15 -13.27 -27.94
CA MET A 415 -10.43 -13.63 -28.56
C MET A 415 -10.45 -13.21 -30.02
N TYR A 416 -10.86 -14.14 -30.89
CA TYR A 416 -10.89 -13.96 -32.34
C TYR A 416 -12.27 -13.56 -32.84
N PHE A 417 -12.31 -12.58 -33.74
CA PHE A 417 -13.52 -12.06 -34.39
C PHE A 417 -13.38 -12.15 -35.92
N ARG A 418 -14.49 -12.38 -36.63
CA ARG A 418 -14.49 -12.43 -38.10
C ARG A 418 -14.33 -11.03 -38.70
N MET A 419 -13.47 -10.89 -39.72
CA MET A 419 -13.33 -9.63 -40.44
C MET A 419 -14.64 -9.17 -41.09
N GLY A 420 -15.49 -10.10 -41.55
CA GLY A 420 -16.79 -9.78 -42.15
C GLY A 420 -17.72 -9.03 -41.19
N ASP A 421 -17.79 -9.45 -39.92
CA ASP A 421 -18.63 -8.81 -38.91
C ASP A 421 -18.00 -7.50 -38.42
N VAL A 422 -16.66 -7.48 -38.31
CA VAL A 422 -15.90 -6.30 -37.88
C VAL A 422 -16.00 -5.17 -38.90
N SER A 423 -15.88 -5.48 -40.20
CA SER A 423 -15.87 -4.49 -41.30
C SER A 423 -17.20 -3.75 -41.48
N GLN A 424 -18.33 -4.30 -41.02
CA GLN A 424 -19.63 -3.62 -41.03
C GLN A 424 -19.66 -2.37 -40.15
N HIS A 425 -18.77 -2.29 -39.15
CA HIS A 425 -18.66 -1.16 -38.24
C HIS A 425 -17.65 -0.09 -38.68
N PHE A 426 -16.88 -0.36 -39.74
CA PHE A 426 -15.98 0.61 -40.35
C PHE A 426 -16.62 1.19 -41.61
N GLY A 427 -16.42 2.49 -41.86
CA GLY A 427 -16.96 3.15 -43.06
C GLY A 427 -16.47 2.47 -44.33
N THR A 428 -17.32 2.44 -45.37
CA THR A 428 -17.06 1.74 -46.64
C THR A 428 -15.62 1.93 -47.15
N PRO A 429 -14.88 0.84 -47.46
CA PRO A 429 -13.45 0.84 -47.85
C PRO A 429 -13.07 1.82 -48.99
N LEU A 430 -14.05 2.26 -49.77
CA LEU A 430 -13.88 3.18 -50.91
C LEU A 430 -13.46 4.60 -50.52
N LEU A 431 -13.79 5.08 -49.32
CA LEU A 431 -13.38 6.40 -48.85
C LEU A 431 -11.92 6.48 -48.41
N GLU A 432 -11.38 5.35 -47.93
CA GLU A 432 -9.99 5.26 -47.49
C GLU A 432 -9.05 5.04 -48.67
N ALA A 433 -9.53 4.40 -49.74
CA ALA A 433 -8.75 4.14 -50.95
C ALA A 433 -8.75 5.30 -51.97
N GLY A 434 -9.64 6.28 -51.85
CA GLY A 434 -9.84 7.34 -52.86
C GLY A 434 -9.85 8.77 -52.31
N MET A 435 -9.74 9.74 -53.21
CA MET A 435 -9.78 11.17 -52.88
C MET A 435 -11.14 11.79 -53.23
N SER A 436 -11.76 12.49 -52.29
CA SER A 436 -12.90 13.36 -52.59
C SER A 436 -12.49 14.55 -53.46
N ILE A 437 -13.45 15.21 -54.13
CA ILE A 437 -13.21 16.39 -54.98
C ILE A 437 -12.40 17.47 -54.24
N HIS A 438 -12.71 17.73 -52.96
CA HIS A 438 -12.00 18.72 -52.14
C HIS A 438 -10.57 18.29 -51.79
N GLN A 439 -10.36 17.02 -51.46
CA GLN A 439 -9.01 16.49 -51.21
C GLN A 439 -8.17 16.52 -52.49
N LEU A 440 -8.77 16.16 -53.63
CA LEU A 440 -8.10 16.19 -54.93
C LEU A 440 -7.72 17.63 -55.30
N SER A 441 -8.62 18.60 -55.11
CA SER A 441 -8.35 20.03 -55.32
C SER A 441 -7.16 20.53 -54.48
N LYS A 442 -7.09 20.11 -53.21
CA LYS A 442 -5.97 20.49 -52.32
C LYS A 442 -4.65 19.83 -52.74
N ALA A 443 -4.68 18.57 -53.17
CA ALA A 443 -3.48 17.82 -53.52
C ALA A 443 -2.90 18.26 -54.87
N THR A 444 -3.74 18.56 -55.86
CA THR A 444 -3.31 18.91 -57.22
C THR A 444 -3.27 20.42 -57.47
N GLY A 445 -3.92 21.22 -56.63
CA GLY A 445 -4.10 22.66 -56.84
C GLY A 445 -5.11 23.00 -57.94
N TRP A 446 -5.86 22.02 -58.45
CA TRP A 446 -6.92 22.25 -59.42
C TRP A 446 -8.17 22.81 -58.74
N LYS A 447 -8.92 23.64 -59.45
CA LYS A 447 -10.20 24.16 -58.94
C LYS A 447 -11.25 23.06 -58.93
N TRP A 448 -12.01 22.97 -57.84
CA TRP A 448 -13.02 21.93 -57.65
C TRP A 448 -14.09 21.97 -58.76
N GLU A 449 -14.42 23.15 -59.30
CA GLU A 449 -15.36 23.31 -60.40
C GLU A 449 -14.87 22.66 -61.70
N SER A 450 -13.56 22.68 -61.94
CA SER A 450 -12.93 22.02 -63.09
C SER A 450 -12.89 20.51 -62.91
N ILE A 451 -12.56 20.05 -61.70
CA ILE A 451 -12.60 18.61 -61.36
C ILE A 451 -14.02 18.06 -61.55
N SER A 452 -15.04 18.74 -61.01
CA SER A 452 -16.44 18.32 -61.15
C SER A 452 -16.85 18.23 -62.62
N HIS A 453 -16.47 19.22 -63.42
CA HIS A 453 -16.79 19.24 -64.85
C HIS A 453 -16.10 18.10 -65.62
N TRP A 454 -14.82 17.80 -65.33
CA TRP A 454 -14.14 16.66 -65.95
C TRP A 454 -14.78 15.32 -65.59
N MET A 455 -15.36 15.20 -64.40
CA MET A 455 -16.11 14.01 -64.00
C MET A 455 -17.47 13.91 -64.70
N GLU A 456 -18.16 15.04 -64.89
CA GLU A 456 -19.43 15.12 -65.64
C GLU A 456 -19.26 14.79 -67.12
N GLU A 457 -18.17 15.29 -67.75
CA GLU A 457 -17.82 15.01 -69.14
C GLU A 457 -17.21 13.61 -69.35
N GLY A 458 -17.06 12.81 -68.29
CA GLY A 458 -16.47 11.46 -68.35
C GLY A 458 -14.97 11.43 -68.64
N LEU A 459 -14.29 12.59 -68.58
CA LEU A 459 -12.85 12.70 -68.79
C LEU A 459 -12.07 12.17 -67.58
N LEU A 460 -12.59 12.38 -66.37
CA LEU A 460 -12.05 11.86 -65.11
C LEU A 460 -13.01 10.82 -64.53
N ALA A 461 -12.63 9.54 -64.58
CA ALA A 461 -13.40 8.46 -63.98
C ALA A 461 -13.55 8.66 -62.46
N CYS A 462 -14.74 8.34 -61.93
CA CYS A 462 -15.04 8.46 -60.51
C CYS A 462 -16.08 7.43 -60.07
N GLU A 463 -16.12 7.16 -58.76
CA GLU A 463 -17.14 6.34 -58.13
C GLU A 463 -18.03 7.20 -57.23
N SER A 464 -19.35 6.95 -57.28
CA SER A 464 -20.32 7.64 -56.45
C SER A 464 -20.63 6.82 -55.21
N ILE A 465 -20.34 7.37 -54.04
CA ILE A 465 -20.66 6.79 -52.73
C ILE A 465 -21.72 7.63 -52.01
N GLN A 466 -22.50 7.03 -51.11
CA GLN A 466 -23.41 7.77 -50.25
C GLN A 466 -22.75 8.08 -48.91
N LEU A 467 -22.51 9.37 -48.64
CA LEU A 467 -21.99 9.87 -47.38
C LEU A 467 -23.10 10.64 -46.68
N ARG A 468 -23.60 10.15 -45.53
CA ARG A 468 -24.62 10.83 -44.71
C ARG A 468 -25.87 11.26 -45.52
N GLY A 469 -26.31 10.40 -46.44
CA GLY A 469 -27.48 10.66 -47.31
C GLY A 469 -27.22 11.59 -48.51
N GLN A 470 -25.99 12.09 -48.70
CA GLN A 470 -25.60 12.87 -49.87
C GLN A 470 -24.69 12.06 -50.81
N PRO A 471 -24.88 12.14 -52.14
CA PRO A 471 -23.97 11.52 -53.09
C PRO A 471 -22.63 12.27 -53.08
N CYS A 472 -21.56 11.57 -52.70
CA CYS A 472 -20.20 12.04 -52.75
C CYS A 472 -19.46 11.28 -53.84
N ARG A 473 -18.76 12.00 -54.72
CA ARG A 473 -17.93 11.39 -55.76
C ARG A 473 -16.48 11.31 -55.31
N VAL A 474 -15.89 10.12 -55.46
CA VAL A 474 -14.53 9.80 -55.06
C VAL A 474 -13.73 9.35 -56.27
N VAL A 475 -12.49 9.80 -56.38
CA VAL A 475 -11.55 9.43 -57.46
C VAL A 475 -10.47 8.52 -56.87
N LEU A 476 -10.35 7.31 -57.41
CA LEU A 476 -9.36 6.33 -56.98
C LEU A 476 -7.98 6.64 -57.61
N PRO A 477 -6.86 6.23 -56.97
CA PRO A 477 -5.52 6.47 -57.48
C PRO A 477 -5.30 5.97 -58.92
N HIS A 478 -5.82 4.79 -59.27
CA HIS A 478 -5.70 4.24 -60.62
C HIS A 478 -6.48 5.06 -61.66
N GLN A 479 -7.64 5.64 -61.29
CA GLN A 479 -8.43 6.53 -62.14
C GLN A 479 -7.70 7.85 -62.39
N LEU A 480 -7.05 8.40 -61.36
CA LEU A 480 -6.23 9.61 -61.49
C LEU A 480 -4.98 9.37 -62.36
N LEU A 481 -4.34 8.20 -62.23
CA LEU A 481 -3.21 7.80 -63.08
C LEU A 481 -3.63 7.69 -64.54
N ALA A 482 -4.75 7.01 -64.83
CA ALA A 482 -5.29 6.88 -66.18
C ALA A 482 -5.62 8.26 -66.80
N PHE A 483 -6.19 9.16 -66.00
CA PHE A 483 -6.43 10.55 -66.40
C PHE A 483 -5.12 11.26 -66.76
N ARG A 484 -4.10 11.16 -65.91
CA ARG A 484 -2.78 11.79 -66.12
C ARG A 484 -1.96 11.17 -67.25
N GLN A 485 -2.26 9.94 -67.66
CA GLN A 485 -1.66 9.31 -68.85
C GLN A 485 -2.26 9.84 -70.16
N SER A 486 -3.50 10.32 -70.12
CA SER A 486 -4.22 10.78 -71.30
C SER A 486 -4.23 12.30 -71.44
N TYR A 487 -4.28 13.01 -70.31
CA TYR A 487 -4.51 14.45 -70.26
C TYR A 487 -3.54 15.16 -69.31
N ILE A 488 -3.12 16.36 -69.71
CA ILE A 488 -2.40 17.31 -68.86
C ILE A 488 -3.25 18.59 -68.75
N PRO A 489 -3.60 19.03 -67.53
CA PRO A 489 -4.22 20.33 -67.33
C PRO A 489 -3.32 21.47 -67.81
N LEU A 490 -3.88 22.38 -68.61
CA LEU A 490 -3.17 23.54 -69.14
C LEU A 490 -2.52 24.38 -68.05
N ALA A 491 -3.17 24.47 -66.87
CA ALA A 491 -2.65 25.19 -65.72
C ALA A 491 -1.36 24.58 -65.15
N ASP A 492 -1.22 23.24 -65.19
CA ASP A 492 -0.01 22.57 -64.72
C ASP A 492 1.14 22.75 -65.72
N LEU A 493 0.86 22.64 -67.01
CA LEU A 493 1.86 22.88 -68.07
C LEU A 493 2.34 24.34 -68.06
N ALA A 494 1.41 25.30 -67.94
CA ALA A 494 1.74 26.71 -67.85
C ALA A 494 2.59 27.03 -66.61
N ARG A 495 2.27 26.43 -65.45
CA ARG A 495 3.07 26.56 -64.24
C ARG A 495 4.48 25.99 -64.42
N ALA A 496 4.62 24.83 -65.07
CA ALA A 496 5.92 24.24 -65.37
C ALA A 496 6.76 25.10 -66.35
N MET A 497 6.10 25.84 -67.23
CA MET A 497 6.75 26.76 -68.19
C MET A 497 6.90 28.20 -67.66
N ASN A 498 6.57 28.48 -66.39
CA ASN A 498 6.52 29.83 -65.81
C ASN A 498 5.68 30.84 -66.62
N MET A 499 4.60 30.36 -67.26
CA MET A 499 3.68 31.17 -68.06
C MET A 499 2.28 31.22 -67.43
N LYS A 500 1.50 32.23 -67.80
CA LYS A 500 0.05 32.24 -67.51
C LYS A 500 -0.67 31.28 -68.46
N ALA A 501 -1.62 30.51 -67.94
CA ALA A 501 -2.41 29.57 -68.75
C ALA A 501 -3.10 30.22 -69.96
N SER A 502 -3.56 31.47 -69.83
CA SER A 502 -4.14 32.25 -70.93
C SER A 502 -3.11 32.62 -72.01
N ALA A 503 -1.88 32.93 -71.62
CA ALA A 503 -0.79 33.22 -72.56
C ALA A 503 -0.36 31.94 -73.29
N LEU A 504 -0.21 30.83 -72.56
CA LEU A 504 0.14 29.54 -73.16
C LEU A 504 -0.93 29.04 -74.14
N SER A 505 -2.21 29.23 -73.82
CA SER A 505 -3.32 28.88 -74.72
C SER A 505 -3.25 29.62 -76.06
N LEU A 506 -2.76 30.87 -76.09
CA LEU A 506 -2.62 31.66 -77.32
C LEU A 506 -1.41 31.23 -78.17
N SER A 507 -0.38 30.69 -77.51
CA SER A 507 0.83 30.16 -78.15
C SER A 507 0.62 28.78 -78.76
N LEU A 508 -0.26 27.96 -78.19
CA LEU A 508 -0.60 26.61 -78.67
C LEU A 508 -1.66 26.65 -79.79
N ARG A 509 -1.41 27.41 -80.87
CA ARG A 509 -2.33 27.48 -82.01
C ARG A 509 -2.35 26.14 -82.75
N GLY A 510 -3.51 25.47 -82.76
CA GLY A 510 -3.72 24.20 -83.46
C GLY A 510 -3.89 22.97 -82.55
N ILE A 511 -3.81 23.12 -81.22
CA ILE A 511 -4.26 22.07 -80.28
C ILE A 511 -5.65 22.40 -79.76
N GLU A 512 -6.54 21.42 -79.80
CA GLU A 512 -7.85 21.51 -79.19
C GLU A 512 -7.76 21.32 -77.66
N LEU A 513 -8.30 22.28 -76.90
CA LEU A 513 -8.44 22.18 -75.45
C LEU A 513 -9.73 21.44 -75.11
N VAL A 514 -9.61 20.28 -74.50
CA VAL A 514 -10.75 19.44 -74.11
C VAL A 514 -11.17 19.75 -72.67
N GLY A 515 -12.46 19.64 -72.35
CA GLY A 515 -12.97 19.77 -70.96
C GLY A 515 -12.85 21.18 -70.37
N ALA A 516 -12.71 22.21 -71.22
CA ALA A 516 -12.68 23.60 -70.80
C ALA A 516 -14.11 24.10 -70.53
N LYS A 517 -14.38 24.50 -69.29
CA LYS A 517 -15.66 25.10 -68.89
C LYS A 517 -15.69 26.59 -69.21
N GLY A 518 -16.68 27.04 -69.97
CA GLY A 518 -16.97 28.46 -70.20
C GLY A 518 -17.53 29.12 -68.94
N LEU A 519 -16.93 30.22 -68.53
CA LEU A 519 -17.46 31.08 -67.47
C LEU A 519 -18.36 32.19 -68.03
N PRO A 520 -19.24 32.79 -67.20
CA PRO A 520 -20.12 33.89 -67.61
C PRO A 520 -19.37 35.14 -68.12
N ASP A 521 -18.08 35.28 -67.80
CA ASP A 521 -17.19 36.36 -68.22
C ASP A 521 -16.49 36.08 -69.58
N GLY A 522 -16.83 34.97 -70.24
CA GLY A 522 -16.21 34.54 -71.50
C GLY A 522 -14.86 33.84 -71.33
N ALA A 523 -14.33 33.70 -70.11
CA ALA A 523 -13.09 32.99 -69.87
C ALA A 523 -13.29 31.47 -69.82
N LEU A 524 -12.34 30.72 -70.39
CA LEU A 524 -12.32 29.25 -70.32
C LEU A 524 -11.48 28.79 -69.11
N ARG A 525 -12.03 27.92 -68.27
CA ARG A 525 -11.32 27.31 -67.13
C ARG A 525 -11.27 25.79 -67.22
N GLY A 526 -10.17 25.21 -66.78
CA GLY A 526 -10.01 23.75 -66.71
C GLY A 526 -9.70 23.09 -68.05
N GLY A 527 -9.15 23.80 -69.04
CA GLY A 527 -8.75 23.19 -70.30
C GLY A 527 -7.69 22.10 -70.10
N LEU A 528 -7.90 20.97 -70.76
CA LEU A 528 -7.01 19.81 -70.79
C LEU A 528 -6.39 19.67 -72.18
N LEU A 529 -5.10 19.36 -72.20
CA LEU A 529 -4.35 19.00 -73.40
C LEU A 529 -4.19 17.49 -73.44
N ARG A 530 -4.40 16.85 -74.59
CA ARG A 530 -4.07 15.43 -74.75
C ARG A 530 -2.56 15.28 -74.82
N ILE A 531 -2.01 14.32 -74.09
CA ILE A 531 -0.56 14.06 -74.12
C ILE A 531 -0.07 13.72 -75.53
N ALA A 532 -0.90 13.02 -76.31
CA ALA A 532 -0.62 12.71 -77.71
C ALA A 532 -0.41 13.97 -78.57
N ASP A 533 -1.16 15.05 -78.33
CA ASP A 533 -1.08 16.28 -79.13
C ASP A 533 0.19 17.08 -78.79
N ILE A 534 0.58 17.09 -77.51
CA ILE A 534 1.86 17.65 -77.08
C ILE A 534 3.03 16.87 -77.70
N GLY A 535 2.94 15.53 -77.68
CA GLY A 535 3.94 14.66 -78.32
C GLY A 535 4.06 14.92 -79.83
N ARG A 536 2.94 15.12 -80.53
CA ARG A 536 2.95 15.49 -81.95
C ARG A 536 3.65 16.83 -82.19
N LEU A 537 3.37 17.86 -81.38
CA LEU A 537 4.06 19.15 -81.49
C LEU A 537 5.57 19.04 -81.23
N ALA A 538 5.98 18.26 -80.22
CA ALA A 538 7.39 18.03 -79.94
C ALA A 538 8.09 17.33 -81.13
N VAL A 539 7.44 16.34 -81.74
CA VAL A 539 7.98 15.67 -82.95
C VAL A 539 8.04 16.61 -84.15
N ILE A 540 7.04 17.49 -84.34
CA ILE A 540 7.04 18.49 -85.42
C ILE A 540 8.17 19.50 -85.19
N GLY A 541 8.33 20.00 -83.97
CA GLY A 541 9.43 20.90 -83.60
C GLY A 541 10.80 20.27 -83.82
N ALA A 542 10.96 18.99 -83.45
CA ALA A 542 12.20 18.24 -83.66
C ALA A 542 12.50 18.04 -85.16
N LYS A 543 11.47 17.75 -85.97
CA LYS A 543 11.62 17.61 -87.43
C LYS A 543 11.89 18.93 -88.15
N ALA A 544 11.47 20.06 -87.58
CA ALA A 544 11.69 21.39 -88.14
C ALA A 544 13.11 21.93 -87.88
N GLY A 545 14.00 21.16 -87.25
CA GLY A 545 15.41 21.54 -87.03
C GLY A 545 15.63 22.60 -85.95
N TYR A 546 14.61 22.90 -85.15
CA TYR A 546 14.78 23.69 -83.93
C TYR A 546 15.28 22.75 -82.83
N ASP A 547 16.50 22.97 -82.36
CA ASP A 547 17.06 22.26 -81.20
C ASP A 547 16.16 22.51 -79.98
N LEU A 548 15.31 21.53 -79.66
CA LEU A 548 14.31 21.61 -78.58
C LEU A 548 14.91 21.51 -77.17
N PHE A 549 16.24 21.50 -77.05
CA PHE A 549 16.99 21.37 -75.79
C PHE A 549 17.90 22.56 -75.48
N VAL A 550 17.62 23.76 -76.00
CA VAL A 550 18.25 24.98 -75.48
C VAL A 550 17.48 25.40 -74.22
N PRO A 551 18.13 25.54 -73.04
CA PRO A 551 17.46 26.09 -71.86
C PRO A 551 17.01 27.52 -72.18
N ALA A 552 15.74 27.83 -71.94
CA ALA A 552 15.30 29.22 -71.97
C ALA A 552 16.08 30.00 -70.89
N ALA A 553 16.84 31.01 -71.31
CA ALA A 553 17.55 31.93 -70.42
C ALA A 553 16.58 32.85 -69.68
#